data_AF-A0A2T7T7W3-F1
#
_entry.id   AF-A0A2T7T7W3-F1
#
_cell.length_a   1.000
_cell.length_b   1.000
_cell.length_c   1.000
_cell.angle_alpha   90.00
_cell.angle_beta   90.00
_cell.angle_gamma   90.00
#
_symmetry.space_group_name_H-M   'P 1'
#
loop_
_entity.id
_entity.type
_entity.pdbx_description
1 polymer ?
#
loop_
_entity_poly.entity_id
_entity_poly.type
_entity_poly.pdbx_seq_one_letter_code
_entity_poly.pdbx_strand_id
1 'polypeptide(L)'
;MVSMTLTERFVTLSAALTGFDAAELTATGMTGIYREFVVRQVEPPLYARLVDALADAAADPRAVADKDEELGELARAVCHLWYVGTWPGLRGDDGRTVPFPLPARAYARGLVWSSFGGQAPGAGRPGYGTWAERPAGAAEGGQR
;
A
#
# COMPACT_ATOMS: atom_id res chain seq x y z
N MET A 1 -1.74 -28.62 10.40
CA MET A 1 -0.85 -27.58 9.88
C MET A 1 -1.72 -26.66 9.04
N VAL A 2 -2.02 -25.45 9.52
CA VAL A 2 -2.91 -24.52 8.79
C VAL A 2 -2.10 -23.95 7.63
N SER A 3 -2.50 -24.29 6.39
CA SER A 3 -1.89 -23.71 5.20
C SER A 3 -2.32 -22.25 5.07
N MET A 4 -1.35 -21.34 4.90
CA MET A 4 -1.61 -19.91 4.73
C MET A 4 -2.35 -19.65 3.41
N THR A 5 -3.49 -18.97 3.49
CA THR A 5 -4.33 -18.59 2.35
C THR A 5 -3.62 -17.61 1.42
N LEU A 6 -4.10 -17.50 0.17
CA LEU A 6 -3.58 -16.53 -0.80
C LEU A 6 -3.73 -15.08 -0.32
N THR A 7 -4.76 -14.78 0.47
CA THR A 7 -4.95 -13.46 1.06
C THR A 7 -3.90 -13.16 2.12
N GLU A 8 -3.66 -14.09 3.05
CA GLU A 8 -2.66 -13.93 4.10
C GLU A 8 -1.25 -13.78 3.52
N ARG A 9 -0.94 -14.51 2.44
CA ARG A 9 0.32 -14.33 1.69
C ARG A 9 0.46 -12.91 1.14
N PHE A 10 -0.59 -12.38 0.50
CA PHE A 10 -0.59 -11.01 -0.01
C PHE A 10 -0.46 -9.96 1.10
N VAL A 11 -1.12 -10.18 2.24
CA VAL A 11 -0.99 -9.29 3.42
C VAL A 11 0.43 -9.29 3.96
N THR A 12 1.03 -10.48 4.12
CA THR A 12 2.40 -10.63 4.63
C THR A 12 3.40 -9.92 3.72
N LEU A 13 3.29 -10.15 2.42
CA LEU A 13 4.05 -9.43 1.39
C LEU A 13 3.88 -7.92 1.51
N SER A 14 2.63 -7.46 1.61
CA SER A 14 2.30 -6.03 1.67
C SER A 14 2.80 -5.37 2.94
N ALA A 15 2.80 -6.08 4.07
CA ALA A 15 3.32 -5.58 5.34
C ALA A 15 4.83 -5.31 5.22
N ALA A 16 5.58 -6.25 4.64
CA ALA A 16 7.01 -6.06 4.37
C ALA A 16 7.26 -4.83 3.47
N LEU A 17 6.46 -4.64 2.43
CA LEU A 17 6.62 -3.53 1.47
C LEU A 17 6.25 -2.15 2.02
N THR A 18 5.31 -2.08 2.95
CA THR A 18 4.71 -0.80 3.40
C THR A 18 5.21 -0.34 4.77
N GLY A 19 5.70 -1.27 5.59
CA GLY A 19 6.07 -1.04 6.99
C GLY A 19 4.89 -1.06 7.97
N PHE A 20 3.66 -1.24 7.49
CA PHE A 20 2.46 -1.43 8.31
C PHE A 20 2.29 -2.90 8.67
N ASP A 21 1.69 -3.18 9.82
CA ASP A 21 1.46 -4.57 10.21
C ASP A 21 0.26 -5.21 9.47
N ALA A 22 0.21 -6.55 9.51
CA ALA A 22 -0.83 -7.32 8.82
C ALA A 22 -2.26 -7.01 9.33
N ALA A 23 -2.41 -6.66 10.60
CA ALA A 23 -3.70 -6.34 11.20
C ALA A 23 -4.17 -4.97 10.71
N GLU A 24 -3.29 -3.97 10.66
CA GLU A 24 -3.57 -2.64 10.10
C GLU A 24 -4.00 -2.73 8.63
N LEU A 25 -3.26 -3.47 7.81
CA LEU A 25 -3.60 -3.70 6.41
C LEU A 25 -4.96 -4.40 6.26
N THR A 26 -5.23 -5.41 7.07
CA THR A 26 -6.52 -6.13 7.06
C THR A 26 -7.68 -5.22 7.50
N ALA A 27 -7.46 -4.38 8.50
CA ALA A 27 -8.45 -3.43 9.01
C ALA A 27 -8.88 -2.41 7.96
N THR A 28 -8.06 -2.12 6.93
CA THR A 28 -8.46 -1.26 5.81
C THR A 28 -9.69 -1.80 5.07
N GLY A 29 -9.91 -3.12 5.06
CA GLY A 29 -10.92 -3.79 4.25
C GLY A 29 -10.57 -3.84 2.75
N MET A 30 -9.37 -3.40 2.36
CA MET A 30 -8.95 -3.30 0.95
C MET A 30 -8.18 -4.52 0.45
N THR A 31 -7.68 -5.38 1.36
CA THR A 31 -6.83 -6.53 1.06
C THR A 31 -7.33 -7.38 -0.12
N GLY A 32 -8.60 -7.79 -0.10
CA GLY A 32 -9.16 -8.65 -1.16
C GLY A 32 -9.16 -7.97 -2.52
N ILE A 33 -9.59 -6.70 -2.56
CA ILE A 33 -9.68 -5.89 -3.78
C ILE A 33 -8.30 -5.66 -4.36
N TYR A 34 -7.32 -5.28 -3.53
CA TYR A 34 -5.96 -5.04 -4.00
C TYR A 34 -5.29 -6.32 -4.47
N ARG A 35 -5.45 -7.44 -3.75
CA ARG A 35 -4.92 -8.74 -4.19
C ARG A 35 -5.49 -9.15 -5.54
N GLU A 36 -6.82 -9.14 -5.68
CA GLU A 36 -7.48 -9.52 -6.94
C GLU A 36 -7.09 -8.59 -8.08
N PHE A 37 -6.95 -7.30 -7.79
CA PHE A 37 -6.51 -6.33 -8.77
C PHE A 37 -5.07 -6.61 -9.23
N VAL A 38 -4.11 -6.76 -8.30
CA VAL A 38 -2.69 -7.00 -8.62
C VAL A 38 -2.51 -8.31 -9.41
N VAL A 39 -3.16 -9.41 -9.00
CA VAL A 39 -3.09 -10.69 -9.73
C VAL A 39 -3.62 -10.60 -11.16
N ARG A 40 -4.53 -9.66 -11.45
CA ARG A 40 -5.06 -9.44 -12.81
C ARG A 40 -4.16 -8.54 -13.66
N GLN A 41 -3.32 -7.72 -13.04
CA GLN A 41 -2.43 -6.79 -13.75
C GLN A 41 -1.05 -7.38 -14.04
N VAL A 42 -0.67 -8.43 -13.31
CA VAL A 42 0.71 -8.91 -13.26
C VAL A 42 0.75 -10.35 -13.75
N GLU A 43 1.77 -10.69 -14.53
CA GLU A 43 1.96 -12.07 -14.95
C GLU A 43 2.21 -13.00 -13.74
N PRO A 44 1.60 -14.20 -13.70
CA PRO A 44 1.73 -15.11 -12.57
C PRO A 44 3.19 -15.44 -12.17
N PRO A 45 4.15 -15.62 -13.10
CA PRO A 45 5.55 -15.87 -12.74
C PRO A 45 6.20 -14.69 -12.02
N LEU A 46 5.94 -13.45 -12.45
CA LEU A 46 6.50 -12.25 -11.83
C LEU A 46 5.95 -12.06 -10.40
N TYR A 47 4.64 -12.26 -10.23
CA TYR A 47 4.01 -12.20 -8.91
C TYR A 47 4.57 -13.27 -7.95
N ALA A 48 4.73 -14.52 -8.41
CA ALA A 48 5.30 -15.59 -7.60
C ALA A 48 6.75 -15.29 -7.17
N ARG A 49 7.58 -14.80 -8.10
CA ARG A 49 8.96 -14.36 -7.82
C ARG A 49 9.02 -13.27 -6.76
N LEU A 50 8.11 -12.31 -6.79
CA LEU A 50 8.03 -11.26 -5.75
C LEU A 50 7.66 -11.85 -4.39
N VAL A 51 6.66 -12.73 -4.33
CA VAL A 51 6.25 -13.42 -3.10
C VAL A 51 7.42 -14.22 -2.52
N ASP A 52 8.15 -14.96 -3.34
CA ASP A 52 9.28 -15.76 -2.90
C ASP A 52 10.46 -14.90 -2.43
N ALA A 53 10.73 -13.79 -3.14
CA ALA A 53 11.81 -12.86 -2.78
C ALA A 53 11.58 -12.17 -1.42
N LEU A 54 10.31 -11.97 -1.04
CA LEU A 54 9.91 -11.30 0.20
C LEU A 54 9.41 -12.26 1.28
N ALA A 55 9.42 -13.57 1.02
CA ALA A 55 9.09 -14.58 2.01
C ALA A 55 10.18 -14.73 3.09
N ASP A 56 11.41 -14.31 2.79
CA ASP A 56 12.47 -14.19 3.79
C ASP A 56 12.23 -12.94 4.63
N ALA A 57 11.89 -13.13 5.91
CA ALA A 57 11.61 -12.04 6.85
C ALA A 57 12.82 -11.11 7.10
N ALA A 58 14.03 -11.52 6.70
CA ALA A 58 15.24 -10.70 6.72
C ALA A 58 15.52 -9.97 5.40
N ALA A 59 14.77 -10.24 4.33
CA ALA A 59 14.95 -9.57 3.05
C ALA A 59 14.50 -8.11 3.16
N ASP A 60 15.45 -7.19 3.04
CA ASP A 60 15.15 -5.79 2.80
C ASP A 60 14.40 -5.66 1.47
N PRO A 61 13.16 -5.18 1.45
CA PRO A 61 12.43 -4.99 0.20
C PRO A 61 13.13 -4.06 -0.78
N ARG A 62 13.98 -3.15 -0.29
CA ARG A 62 14.84 -2.31 -1.15
C ARG A 62 15.90 -3.14 -1.86
N ALA A 63 16.50 -4.10 -1.16
CA ALA A 63 17.48 -5.00 -1.75
C ALA A 63 16.88 -5.94 -2.81
N VAL A 64 15.58 -6.25 -2.74
CA VAL A 64 14.87 -6.95 -3.82
C VAL A 64 14.76 -6.05 -5.05
N ALA A 65 14.38 -4.78 -4.84
CA ALA A 65 14.24 -3.81 -5.92
C ALA A 65 15.57 -3.42 -6.59
N ASP A 66 16.69 -3.47 -5.87
CA ASP A 66 18.01 -3.13 -6.40
C ASP A 66 18.62 -4.25 -7.26
N LYS A 67 18.20 -5.50 -7.04
CA LYS A 67 18.73 -6.68 -7.77
C LYS A 67 17.97 -6.99 -9.04
N ASP A 68 16.70 -6.61 -9.09
CA ASP A 68 15.78 -6.96 -10.16
C ASP A 68 14.79 -5.81 -10.37
N GLU A 69 14.93 -5.11 -11.50
CA GLU A 69 14.15 -3.92 -11.78
C GLU A 69 12.66 -4.24 -11.99
N GLU A 70 12.30 -5.40 -12.57
CA GLU A 70 10.90 -5.78 -12.75
C GLU A 70 10.23 -6.06 -11.40
N LEU A 71 10.92 -6.78 -10.51
CA LEU A 71 10.45 -6.99 -9.14
C LEU A 71 10.39 -5.69 -8.35
N GLY A 72 11.37 -4.82 -8.53
CA GLY A 72 11.42 -3.50 -7.90
C GLY A 72 10.28 -2.60 -8.35
N GLU A 73 9.96 -2.58 -9.65
CA GLU A 73 8.83 -1.86 -10.19
C GLU A 73 7.51 -2.39 -9.61
N LEU A 74 7.31 -3.71 -9.63
CA LEU A 74 6.11 -4.31 -9.06
C LEU A 74 5.97 -4.02 -7.56
N ALA A 75 7.04 -4.14 -6.79
CA ALA A 75 7.08 -3.81 -5.36
C ALA A 75 6.67 -2.35 -5.10
N ARG A 76 7.23 -1.41 -5.88
CA ARG A 76 6.88 0.02 -5.81
C ARG A 76 5.42 0.27 -6.22
N ALA A 77 4.91 -0.44 -7.23
CA ALA A 77 3.53 -0.31 -7.68
C ALA A 77 2.54 -0.82 -6.62
N VAL A 78 2.83 -1.94 -5.96
CA VAL A 78 2.03 -2.46 -4.83
C VAL A 78 2.09 -1.49 -3.64
N CYS A 79 3.27 -0.95 -3.31
CA CYS A 79 3.40 0.05 -2.25
C CYS A 79 2.60 1.33 -2.57
N HIS A 80 2.69 1.85 -3.80
CA HIS A 80 1.89 2.98 -4.27
C HIS A 80 0.39 2.71 -4.12
N LEU A 81 -0.07 1.53 -4.53
CA LEU A 81 -1.47 1.13 -4.42
C LEU A 81 -1.97 1.22 -2.98
N TRP A 82 -1.18 0.74 -2.02
CA TRP A 82 -1.52 0.82 -0.59
C TRP A 82 -1.53 2.25 -0.05
N TYR A 83 -0.51 3.05 -0.38
CA TYR A 83 -0.41 4.40 0.16
C TYR A 83 -1.44 5.36 -0.44
N VAL A 84 -1.69 5.28 -1.74
CA VAL A 84 -2.46 6.29 -2.49
C VAL A 84 -3.86 5.78 -2.87
N GLY A 85 -4.05 4.47 -2.96
CA GLY A 85 -5.31 3.87 -3.41
C GLY A 85 -5.52 3.90 -4.93
N THR A 86 -4.45 4.12 -5.70
CA THR A 86 -4.44 4.09 -7.16
C THR A 86 -3.32 3.19 -7.66
N TRP A 87 -3.52 2.51 -8.78
CA TRP A 87 -2.45 1.76 -9.42
C TRP A 87 -1.67 2.68 -10.36
N PRO A 88 -0.33 2.77 -10.24
CA PRO A 88 0.47 3.63 -11.11
C PRO A 88 0.68 3.05 -12.52
N GLY A 89 0.37 1.77 -12.73
CA GLY A 89 0.79 1.02 -13.92
C GLY A 89 2.18 0.40 -13.74
N LEU A 90 2.49 -0.60 -14.57
CA LEU A 90 3.86 -1.05 -14.83
C LEU A 90 4.30 -0.47 -16.19
N ARG A 91 5.59 -0.31 -16.41
CA ARG A 91 6.14 0.18 -17.67
C ARG A 91 5.89 -0.85 -18.78
N GLY A 92 5.26 -0.39 -19.85
CA GLY A 92 5.19 -1.16 -21.09
C GLY A 92 6.49 -1.06 -21.89
N ASP A 93 6.54 -1.77 -23.02
CA ASP A 93 7.68 -1.77 -23.96
C ASP A 93 8.03 -0.35 -24.47
N ASP A 94 7.06 0.56 -24.48
CA ASP A 94 7.22 1.96 -24.86
C ASP A 94 7.75 2.86 -23.72
N GLY A 95 8.05 2.27 -22.56
CA GLY A 95 8.55 2.91 -21.35
C GLY A 95 7.51 3.73 -20.57
N ARG A 96 6.24 3.71 -20.98
CA ARG A 96 5.15 4.46 -20.34
C ARG A 96 4.41 3.61 -19.34
N THR A 97 3.86 4.24 -18.30
CA THR A 97 2.93 3.61 -17.37
C THR A 97 1.51 4.13 -17.61
N VAL A 98 0.52 3.27 -17.42
CA VAL A 98 -0.90 3.63 -17.52
C VAL A 98 -1.53 3.50 -16.13
N PRO A 99 -1.82 4.64 -15.46
CA PRO A 99 -2.49 4.61 -14.17
C PRO A 99 -3.90 4.04 -14.26
N PHE A 100 -4.30 3.26 -13.26
CA PHE A 100 -5.65 2.70 -13.17
C PHE A 100 -6.32 3.10 -11.85
N PRO A 101 -7.44 3.83 -11.88
CA PRO A 101 -8.17 4.20 -10.66
C PRO A 101 -8.94 3.00 -10.10
N LEU A 102 -8.89 2.84 -8.78
CA LEU A 102 -9.71 1.89 -8.04
C LEU A 102 -10.97 2.56 -7.47
N PRO A 103 -11.94 1.80 -6.93
CA PRO A 103 -13.16 2.38 -6.34
C PRO A 103 -12.84 3.46 -5.30
N ALA A 104 -13.69 4.49 -5.16
CA ALA A 104 -13.42 5.66 -4.31
C ALA A 104 -12.97 5.35 -2.87
N ARG A 105 -13.43 4.23 -2.29
CA ARG A 105 -12.96 3.77 -0.97
C ARG A 105 -11.47 3.47 -0.90
N ALA A 106 -10.81 3.14 -2.01
CA ALA A 106 -9.37 2.91 -2.07
C ALA A 106 -8.60 4.18 -1.71
N TYR A 107 -8.99 5.33 -2.27
CA TYR A 107 -8.47 6.63 -1.87
C TYR A 107 -8.74 6.94 -0.40
N ALA A 108 -9.97 6.68 0.06
CA ALA A 108 -10.37 6.91 1.46
C ALA A 108 -9.56 6.08 2.48
N ARG A 109 -9.07 4.91 2.07
CA ARG A 109 -8.33 3.95 2.92
C ARG A 109 -6.83 3.92 2.61
N GLY A 110 -6.32 4.87 1.83
CA GLY A 110 -4.88 4.97 1.54
C GLY A 110 -4.06 5.15 2.82
N LEU A 111 -2.96 4.41 2.94
CA LEU A 111 -2.09 4.45 4.13
C LEU A 111 -1.41 5.80 4.35
N VAL A 112 -1.34 6.64 3.31
CA VAL A 112 -0.83 8.01 3.42
C VAL A 112 -1.58 8.81 4.49
N TRP A 113 -2.89 8.59 4.64
CA TRP A 113 -3.69 9.32 5.62
C TRP A 113 -3.39 8.89 7.05
N SER A 114 -3.27 7.57 7.28
CA SER A 114 -2.87 7.02 8.58
C SER A 114 -1.47 7.48 8.99
N SER A 115 -0.55 7.58 8.03
CA SER A 115 0.82 8.05 8.27
C SER A 115 0.89 9.50 8.77
N PHE A 116 -0.07 10.33 8.37
CA PHE A 116 -0.23 11.71 8.84
C PHE A 116 -1.18 11.85 10.04
N GLY A 117 -1.68 10.73 10.60
CA GLY A 117 -2.64 10.74 11.71
C GLY A 117 -4.01 11.31 11.34
N GLY A 118 -4.36 11.30 10.05
CA GLY A 118 -5.55 11.97 9.51
C GLY A 118 -6.50 11.07 8.74
N GLN A 119 -7.49 11.69 8.11
CA GLN A 119 -8.46 11.03 7.23
C GLN A 119 -8.37 11.64 5.83
N ALA A 120 -8.74 10.85 4.81
CA ALA A 120 -8.73 11.32 3.43
C ALA A 120 -9.69 12.50 3.24
N PRO A 121 -9.23 13.61 2.63
CA PRO A 121 -10.09 14.74 2.28
C PRO A 121 -11.31 14.30 1.47
N GLY A 122 -12.50 14.75 1.88
CA GLY A 122 -13.74 14.44 1.16
C GLY A 122 -14.26 13.00 1.29
N ALA A 123 -13.56 12.11 1.99
CA ALA A 123 -14.03 10.74 2.26
C ALA A 123 -14.91 10.62 3.52
N GLY A 124 -14.78 11.58 4.43
CA GLY A 124 -15.63 11.74 5.61
C GLY A 124 -16.11 13.18 5.72
N ARG A 125 -17.12 13.41 6.56
CA ARG A 125 -17.50 14.76 6.98
C ARG A 125 -16.83 15.05 8.32
N PRO A 126 -15.63 15.66 8.35
CA PRO A 126 -15.20 16.31 9.57
C PRO A 126 -16.24 17.42 9.85
N GLY A 127 -16.70 17.52 11.10
CA GLY A 127 -17.65 18.56 11.49
C GLY A 127 -17.11 19.95 11.13
N TYR A 128 -18.00 20.91 10.86
CA TYR A 128 -17.58 22.30 10.69
C TYR A 128 -16.76 22.76 11.90
N GLY A 129 -15.63 23.45 11.66
CA GLY A 129 -14.78 23.98 12.74
C GLY A 129 -13.75 22.99 13.30
N THR A 130 -13.73 21.73 12.87
CA THR A 130 -12.68 20.75 13.27
C THR A 130 -11.26 21.20 12.92
N TRP A 131 -11.11 22.05 11.89
CA TRP A 131 -9.84 22.68 11.52
C TRP A 131 -9.35 23.74 12.52
N ALA A 132 -10.19 24.19 13.46
CA ALA A 132 -9.81 25.12 14.51
C ALA A 132 -9.14 24.41 15.71
N GLU A 133 -9.30 23.09 15.82
CA GLU A 133 -8.68 22.30 16.87
C GLU A 133 -7.21 22.02 16.55
N ARG A 134 -6.34 22.05 17.56
CA ARG A 134 -4.94 21.69 17.42
C ARG A 134 -4.83 20.19 17.07
N PRO A 135 -4.00 19.80 16.08
CA PRO A 135 -3.77 18.39 15.77
C PRO A 135 -3.23 17.63 16.99
N ALA A 136 -3.79 16.45 17.25
CA ALA A 136 -3.28 15.55 18.28
C ALA A 136 -1.83 15.15 17.94
N GLY A 137 -0.87 15.59 18.74
CA GLY A 137 0.57 15.34 18.52
C GLY A 137 1.41 16.61 18.34
N ALA A 138 0.81 17.78 18.13
CA ALA A 138 1.52 19.05 18.23
C ALA A 138 1.81 19.35 19.71
N ALA A 139 2.99 18.95 20.20
CA ALA A 139 3.48 19.32 21.53
C ALA A 139 3.36 20.85 21.74
N GLU A 140 3.11 21.27 22.98
CA GLU A 140 2.97 22.68 23.37
C GLU A 140 4.27 23.47 23.12
N GLY A 141 4.48 23.89 21.88
CA GLY A 141 5.56 24.75 21.48
C GLY A 141 5.26 26.20 21.83
N GLY A 142 5.58 26.58 23.07
CA GLY A 142 6.16 27.86 23.45
C GLY A 142 5.41 29.15 23.09
N GLN A 143 4.88 29.81 24.12
CA GLN A 143 4.78 31.26 24.17
C GLN A 143 6.15 31.88 23.85
N ARG A 144 6.24 32.65 22.77
CA ARG A 144 7.23 33.70 22.57
C ARG A 144 6.53 34.93 22.01
#